data_AF-A0A6I3HIG9-F1
#
_entry.id   AF-A0A6I3HIG9-F1
#
_cell.length_a   1.000
_cell.length_b   1.000
_cell.length_c   1.000
_cell.angle_alpha   90.00
_cell.angle_beta   90.00
_cell.angle_gamma   90.00
#
_symmetry.space_group_name_H-M   'P 1'
#
loop_
_entity.id
_entity.type
_entity.pdbx_description
1 polymer ?
#
loop_
_entity_poly.entity_id
_entity_poly.type
_entity_poly.pdbx_seq_one_letter_code
_entity_poly.pdbx_strand_id
1 'polypeptide(L)'
;MSKKLVIATRNAGKILEFRRILDRISAGAVELVSIDQFPDLVDVEETGTTFEENALLKARYTAKMTGLPSISDDSGLCIDALGGAPGIFSARWAGTHG
;
A
#
# COMPACT_ATOMS: atom_id res chain seq x y z
N MET A 1 25.09 4.23 4.96
CA MET A 1 23.82 3.86 5.65
C MET A 1 22.73 3.73 4.61
N SER A 2 21.90 2.69 4.68
CA SER A 2 20.69 2.55 3.87
C SER A 2 19.66 3.62 4.27
N LYS A 3 18.88 4.12 3.31
CA LYS A 3 17.72 4.97 3.58
C LYS A 3 16.51 4.08 3.85
N LYS A 4 15.76 4.38 4.91
CA LYS A 4 14.54 3.63 5.25
C LYS A 4 13.34 4.13 4.45
N LEU A 5 12.52 3.20 3.98
CA LEU A 5 11.23 3.45 3.32
C LEU A 5 10.18 2.53 3.95
N VAL A 6 9.11 3.10 4.50
CA VAL A 6 8.05 2.32 5.15
C VAL A 6 7.00 1.90 4.13
N ILE A 7 6.70 0.61 4.04
CA ILE A 7 5.62 0.11 3.18
C ILE A 7 4.30 0.04 3.94
N ALA A 8 3.33 0.87 3.55
CA ALA A 8 2.02 1.01 4.18
C ALA A 8 1.03 -0.07 3.71
N THR A 9 1.40 -1.35 3.88
CA THR A 9 0.50 -2.50 3.67
C THR A 9 0.95 -3.69 4.52
N ARG A 10 -0.01 -4.50 4.97
CA ARG A 10 0.23 -5.80 5.63
C ARG A 10 0.13 -6.99 4.66
N ASN A 11 -0.09 -6.73 3.37
CA ASN A 11 -0.18 -7.77 2.37
C ASN A 11 1.23 -8.33 2.07
N ALA A 12 1.48 -9.57 2.49
CA ALA A 12 2.77 -10.24 2.32
C ALA A 12 3.23 -10.34 0.87
N GLY A 13 2.30 -10.56 -0.07
CA GLY A 13 2.58 -10.60 -1.51
C GLY A 13 3.13 -9.27 -2.01
N LYS A 14 2.46 -8.16 -1.67
CA LYS A 14 2.91 -6.80 -2.02
C LYS A 14 4.29 -6.51 -1.44
N ILE A 15 4.53 -6.84 -0.16
CA ILE A 15 5.82 -6.63 0.49
C ILE A 15 6.95 -7.37 -0.25
N LEU A 16 6.71 -8.62 -0.66
CA LEU A 16 7.69 -9.41 -1.42
C LEU A 16 7.98 -8.78 -2.79
N GLU A 17 6.95 -8.30 -3.50
CA GLU A 17 7.12 -7.65 -4.80
C GLU A 17 7.90 -6.34 -4.71
N PHE A 18 7.56 -5.47 -3.76
CA PHE A 18 8.28 -4.21 -3.55
C PHE A 18 9.74 -4.45 -3.17
N ARG A 19 10.02 -5.43 -2.29
CA ARG A 19 11.39 -5.79 -1.93
C ARG A 19 12.18 -6.20 -3.18
N ARG A 20 11.63 -7.08 -4.01
CA ARG A 20 12.27 -7.52 -5.28
C ARG A 20 12.55 -6.35 -6.22
N ILE A 21 11.61 -5.41 -6.36
CA ILE A 21 11.80 -4.22 -7.21
C ILE A 21 12.92 -3.33 -6.65
N LEU A 22 12.88 -3.04 -5.35
CA LEU A 22 13.85 -2.17 -4.68
C LEU A 22 15.27 -2.76 -4.69
N ASP A 23 15.41 -4.06 -4.47
CA ASP A 23 16.70 -4.74 -4.55
C ASP A 23 17.34 -4.56 -5.94
N ARG A 24 16.51 -4.63 -7.00
CA ARG A 24 16.96 -4.46 -8.39
C ARG A 24 17.35 -3.03 -8.74
N ILE A 25 16.65 -2.03 -8.21
CA ILE A 25 16.86 -0.62 -8.62
C ILE A 25 17.75 0.19 -7.67
N SER A 26 17.89 -0.25 -6.42
CA SER A 26 18.63 0.48 -5.39
C SER A 26 19.90 -0.23 -4.92
N ALA A 27 20.11 -1.50 -5.29
CA ALA A 27 21.25 -2.32 -4.88
C ALA A 27 21.49 -2.27 -3.35
N GLY A 28 20.42 -2.32 -2.55
CA GLY A 28 20.48 -2.26 -1.09
C GLY A 28 20.63 -0.85 -0.50
N ALA A 29 20.59 0.21 -1.30
CA ALA A 29 20.62 1.59 -0.80
C ALA A 29 19.31 1.98 -0.08
N VAL A 30 18.20 1.28 -0.36
CA VAL A 30 16.89 1.47 0.29
C VAL A 30 16.51 0.22 1.09
N GLU A 31 16.26 0.42 2.38
CA GLU A 31 15.73 -0.60 3.28
C GLU A 31 14.21 -0.47 3.37
N LEU A 32 13.49 -1.51 2.97
CA LEU A 32 12.03 -1.57 3.07
C LEU A 32 11.61 -2.03 4.49
N VAL A 33 10.90 -1.16 5.20
CA VAL A 33 10.46 -1.36 6.59
C VAL A 33 8.96 -1.67 6.61
N SER A 34 8.56 -2.76 7.27
CA SER A 34 7.13 -3.09 7.44
C SER A 34 6.48 -2.17 8.48
N ILE A 35 5.20 -1.82 8.26
CA ILE A 35 4.37 -1.16 9.27
C ILE A 35 4.19 -1.99 10.54
N ASP A 36 4.40 -3.31 10.50
CA ASP A 36 4.34 -4.18 11.69
C ASP A 36 5.41 -3.84 12.75
N GLN A 37 6.44 -3.07 12.39
CA GLN A 37 7.43 -2.56 13.34
C GLN A 37 6.92 -1.38 14.19
N PHE A 38 5.72 -0.88 13.90
CA PHE A 38 5.11 0.26 14.59
C PHE A 38 3.77 -0.18 15.19
N PRO A 39 3.76 -0.65 16.45
CA PRO A 39 2.57 -1.24 17.07
C PRO A 39 1.40 -0.26 17.21
N ASP A 40 1.66 1.05 17.24
CA ASP A 40 0.66 2.10 17.38
C ASP A 40 0.01 2.51 16.04
N LEU A 41 0.46 1.96 14.90
CA LEU A 41 -0.16 2.20 13.60
C LEU A 41 -1.47 1.43 13.49
N VAL A 42 -2.57 2.17 13.38
CA VAL A 42 -3.88 1.61 13.04
C VAL A 42 -4.04 1.45 11.53
N ASP A 43 -4.96 0.57 11.12
CA ASP A 43 -5.36 0.49 9.72
C ASP A 43 -6.04 1.80 9.29
N VAL A 44 -5.66 2.27 8.11
CA VAL A 44 -6.25 3.46 7.50
C VAL A 44 -7.52 3.06 6.78
N GLU A 45 -8.63 3.70 7.11
CA GLU A 45 -9.87 3.53 6.38
C GLU A 45 -9.74 4.10 4.96
N GLU A 46 -10.02 3.27 3.96
CA GLU A 46 -9.97 3.62 2.54
C GLU A 46 -11.24 4.39 2.13
N THR A 47 -11.22 5.69 2.42
CA THR A 47 -12.34 6.62 2.15
C THR A 47 -12.26 7.34 0.80
N GLY A 48 -11.20 7.06 0.02
CA GLY A 48 -11.02 7.61 -1.31
C GLY A 48 -12.02 7.03 -2.32
N THR A 49 -12.24 7.76 -3.40
CA THR A 49 -13.09 7.36 -4.53
C THR A 49 -12.30 6.74 -5.69
N THR A 50 -10.97 6.84 -5.62
CA THR A 50 -10.03 6.28 -6.60
C THR A 50 -8.92 5.50 -5.91
N PHE A 51 -8.25 4.61 -6.65
CA PHE A 51 -7.08 3.90 -6.15
C PHE A 51 -5.94 4.85 -5.75
N GLU A 52 -5.74 5.92 -6.52
CA GLU A 52 -4.71 6.92 -6.23
C GLU A 52 -4.96 7.61 -4.88
N GLU A 53 -6.20 8.00 -4.60
CA GLU A 53 -6.58 8.61 -3.32
C GLU A 53 -6.34 7.66 -2.15
N ASN A 54 -6.73 6.39 -2.26
CA ASN A 54 -6.51 5.39 -1.21
C ASN A 54 -5.03 5.12 -0.97
N ALA A 55 -4.23 4.96 -2.03
CA ALA A 55 -2.79 4.76 -1.93
C ALA A 55 -2.12 5.98 -1.27
N LEU A 56 -2.48 7.19 -1.69
CA LEU A 56 -1.93 8.43 -1.14
C LEU A 56 -2.33 8.62 0.33
N LEU A 57 -3.57 8.32 0.69
CA LEU A 57 -4.07 8.38 2.06
C LEU A 57 -3.26 7.49 2.99
N LYS A 58 -3.08 6.21 2.61
CA LYS A 58 -2.27 5.23 3.35
C LYS A 58 -0.83 5.71 3.52
N ALA A 59 -0.17 6.11 2.43
CA ALA A 59 1.22 6.57 2.46
C ALA A 59 1.41 7.83 3.34
N ARG A 60 0.51 8.82 3.23
CA ARG A 60 0.58 10.05 4.04
C ARG A 60 0.38 9.79 5.52
N TYR A 61 -0.59 8.97 5.88
CA TYR A 61 -0.82 8.58 7.27
C TYR A 61 0.42 7.90 7.85
N THR A 62 0.94 6.87 7.17
CA THR A 62 2.12 6.12 7.64
C THR A 62 3.35 7.03 7.73
N ALA A 63 3.58 7.90 6.76
CA ALA A 63 4.69 8.86 6.83
C ALA A 63 4.56 9.81 8.03
N LYS A 64 3.35 10.34 8.29
CA LYS A 64 3.09 11.23 9.42
C LYS A 64 3.32 10.55 10.76
N MET A 65 2.87 9.30 10.91
CA MET A 65 2.96 8.57 12.18
C MET A 65 4.37 8.03 12.47
N THR A 66 5.12 7.65 11.42
CA THR A 66 6.46 7.06 11.59
C THR A 66 7.60 8.07 11.49
N GLY A 67 7.35 9.26 10.91
CA GLY A 67 8.39 10.24 10.60
C GLY A 67 9.33 9.82 9.47
N LEU A 68 9.04 8.73 8.77
CA LEU A 68 9.83 8.19 7.67
C LEU A 68 9.12 8.38 6.32
N PRO A 69 9.85 8.44 5.19
CA PRO A 69 9.24 8.30 3.88
C PRO A 69 8.41 7.00 3.82
N SER A 70 7.23 7.07 3.19
CA SER A 70 6.35 5.91 3.05
C SER A 70 5.90 5.72 1.60
N ILE A 71 5.72 4.46 1.23
CA ILE A 71 5.13 4.01 -0.03
C ILE A 71 3.90 3.16 0.26
N SER A 72 2.87 3.30 -0.57
CA SER A 72 1.68 2.45 -0.53
C SER A 72 1.21 2.20 -1.96
N ASP A 73 0.28 1.27 -2.10
CA ASP A 73 -0.41 0.95 -3.33
C ASP A 73 -1.88 0.64 -3.01
N ASP A 74 -2.74 0.87 -4.00
CA ASP A 74 -4.12 0.41 -4.00
C ASP A 74 -4.46 -0.14 -5.39
N SER A 75 -5.11 -1.30 -5.42
CA SER A 75 -5.23 -2.08 -6.65
C SER A 75 -6.58 -2.78 -6.72
N GLY A 76 -7.07 -2.98 -7.94
CA GLY A 76 -8.34 -3.65 -8.19
C GLY A 76 -8.56 -3.96 -9.67
N LEU A 77 -9.69 -4.59 -9.95
CA LEU A 77 -10.16 -4.90 -11.29
C LEU A 77 -11.12 -3.81 -11.77
N CYS A 78 -10.89 -3.32 -12.98
CA CYS A 78 -11.80 -2.42 -13.67
C CYS A 78 -12.32 -3.08 -14.94
N ILE A 79 -13.64 -3.14 -15.08
CA ILE A 79 -14.31 -3.73 -16.24
C ILE A 79 -15.09 -2.64 -16.98
N ASP A 80 -14.71 -2.36 -18.22
CA ASP A 80 -15.33 -1.30 -19.04
C ASP A 80 -16.84 -1.47 -19.18
N ALA A 81 -17.31 -2.71 -19.40
CA ALA A 81 -18.73 -3.02 -19.52
C ALA A 81 -19.53 -2.79 -18.21
N LEU A 82 -18.85 -2.67 -17.07
CA LEU A 82 -19.44 -2.35 -15.78
C LEU A 82 -19.11 -0.91 -15.34
N GLY A 83 -18.67 -0.05 -16.26
CA GLY A 83 -18.30 1.33 -15.95
C GLY A 83 -17.09 1.44 -15.01
N GLY A 84 -16.15 0.48 -15.09
CA GLY A 84 -14.96 0.44 -14.24
C GLY A 84 -15.15 -0.32 -12.92
N ALA A 85 -16.34 -0.83 -12.62
CA ALA A 85 -16.55 -1.71 -11.48
C ALA A 85 -15.83 -3.07 -11.67
N PRO A 86 -15.42 -3.77 -10.59
CA PRO A 86 -15.63 -3.42 -9.17
C PRO A 86 -14.77 -2.26 -8.64
N GLY A 87 -13.67 -1.88 -9.31
CA GLY A 87 -12.83 -0.76 -8.91
C GLY A 87 -12.25 -0.96 -7.50
N ILE A 88 -12.31 0.07 -6.66
CA ILE A 88 -11.85 0.03 -5.26
C ILE A 88 -12.57 -1.02 -4.40
N PHE A 89 -13.70 -1.55 -4.85
CA PHE A 89 -14.45 -2.59 -4.14
C PHE A 89 -14.02 -4.01 -4.52
N SER A 90 -12.97 -4.17 -5.33
CA SER A 90 -12.54 -5.47 -5.88
C SER A 90 -12.47 -6.59 -4.85
N ALA A 91 -11.83 -6.33 -3.71
CA ALA A 91 -11.65 -7.35 -2.67
C ALA A 91 -12.93 -7.70 -1.91
N ARG A 92 -14.02 -6.93 -2.08
CA ARG A 92 -15.31 -7.08 -1.37
C ARG A 92 -16.52 -7.02 -2.29
N TRP A 93 -16.32 -7.24 -3.60
CA TRP A 93 -17.38 -7.09 -4.60
C TRP A 93 -18.55 -8.05 -4.37
N ALA A 94 -18.25 -9.26 -3.87
CA ALA A 94 -19.23 -10.28 -3.52
C ALA A 94 -19.89 -10.06 -2.13
N GLY A 95 -19.70 -8.88 -1.52
CA GLY A 95 -20.29 -8.50 -0.23
C GLY A 95 -19.40 -8.78 0.99
N THR A 96 -18.49 -9.74 0.92
CA THR A 96 -17.49 -10.02 1.96
C THR A 96 -16.07 -9.92 1.42
N HIS A 97 -15.13 -9.57 2.29
CA HIS A 97 -13.72 -9.60 1.96
C HIS A 97 -13.18 -11.05 1.91
N GLY A 98 -12.47 -11.42 0.85
CA GLY A 98 -11.85 -12.75 0.70
C GLY A 98 -12.02 -13.33 -0.69
#